data_AF-A0AA86QFW0-F1
#
_entry.id   AF-A0AA86QFW0-F1
#
_cell.length_a   1.000
_cell.length_b   1.000
_cell.length_c   1.000
_cell.angle_alpha   90.00
_cell.angle_beta   90.00
_cell.angle_gamma   90.00
#
_symmetry.space_group_name_H-M   'P 1'
#
loop_
_entity.id
_entity.type
_entity.pdbx_description
1 polymer ?
#
loop_
_entity_poly.entity_id
_entity_poly.type
_entity_poly.pdbx_seq_one_letter_code
_entity_poly.pdbx_strand_id
1 'polypeptide(L)'
;MSDPEKIAVSISQSASDRDIIMGLKRVHQFLKQPQKLIQIVSVPKVIPRILDFILVDNADVVVEVFFLLTKLFEVSDDQFLICFTEQQFVQQLYERVRRPQFESNLTSFKNGLEIQQLFYLTVNNLCSQPITFVQVLESPIPDYILAQSRLPTSPRVRRFIVLAASNILYQAELQSEQLTRLGYELLQFTKEKDPDSVFASVQAVYAYSCIENNIFQFDLNLIVKLCEMQLLEVKTYQTERIANECIKILYNYSDGEQLLKANIISGMAQILLIAEEYPNFQRGILNCVLNMTSGQTGCSIIAKHTSMREKMIGFFMLGHHTGLLIQIYQNLLFYGQMERIDPAFVTKCGKICQLALLHDEEYANDAVNLVNQLCFAPDGLKGLKNMDWSDVADRGRGIEFVIDKVDRGSVSTSDV
;
A
#
# COMPACT_ATOMS: atom_id res chain seq x y z
N MET A 1 -26.01 27.61 -25.02
CA MET A 1 -25.50 26.85 -23.84
C MET A 1 -26.66 26.70 -22.85
N SER A 2 -26.82 25.53 -22.24
CA SER A 2 -27.87 25.29 -21.25
C SER A 2 -27.61 26.10 -19.96
N ASP A 3 -28.66 26.64 -19.36
CA ASP A 3 -28.65 27.49 -18.18
C ASP A 3 -28.74 26.64 -16.89
N PRO A 4 -27.74 26.67 -15.98
CA PRO A 4 -27.70 25.86 -14.75
C PRO A 4 -28.95 25.98 -13.88
N GLU A 5 -29.50 27.18 -13.72
CA GLU A 5 -30.69 27.42 -12.89
C GLU A 5 -31.93 26.74 -13.46
N LYS A 6 -32.11 26.77 -14.79
CA LYS A 6 -33.23 26.09 -15.46
C LYS A 6 -33.14 24.57 -15.30
N ILE A 7 -31.93 24.01 -15.25
CA ILE A 7 -31.73 22.58 -15.00
C ILE A 7 -32.06 22.22 -13.56
N ALA A 8 -31.65 23.03 -12.59
CA ALA A 8 -31.97 22.84 -11.18
C ALA A 8 -33.49 22.88 -10.91
N VAL A 9 -34.20 23.84 -11.52
CA VAL A 9 -35.67 23.92 -11.46
C VAL A 9 -36.31 22.69 -12.11
N SER A 10 -35.82 22.29 -13.29
CA SER A 10 -36.32 21.10 -14.00
C SER A 10 -36.21 19.84 -13.13
N ILE A 11 -35.08 19.61 -12.46
CA ILE A 11 -34.89 18.46 -11.57
C ILE A 11 -35.85 18.51 -10.39
N SER A 12 -35.95 19.69 -9.75
CA SER A 12 -36.81 19.90 -8.58
C SER A 12 -38.30 19.66 -8.88
N GLN A 13 -38.73 19.93 -10.11
CA GLN A 13 -40.14 19.85 -10.54
C GLN A 13 -40.47 18.63 -11.41
N SER A 14 -39.49 17.76 -11.70
CA SER A 14 -39.70 16.62 -12.61
C SER A 14 -40.77 15.67 -12.07
N ALA A 15 -41.77 15.38 -12.90
CA ALA A 15 -42.90 14.50 -12.60
C ALA A 15 -42.93 13.22 -13.45
N SER A 16 -42.14 13.16 -14.54
CA SER A 16 -42.05 11.98 -15.41
C SER A 16 -40.63 11.42 -15.44
N ASP A 17 -40.49 10.10 -15.56
CA ASP A 17 -39.18 9.42 -15.64
C ASP A 17 -38.31 9.95 -16.78
N ARG A 18 -38.92 10.30 -17.92
CA ARG A 18 -38.23 10.88 -19.06
C ARG A 18 -37.62 12.23 -18.71
N ASP A 19 -38.37 13.10 -18.03
CA ASP A 19 -37.90 14.43 -17.64
C ASP A 19 -36.80 14.32 -16.59
N ILE A 20 -36.91 13.36 -15.66
CA ILE A 20 -35.87 13.05 -14.67
C ILE A 20 -34.57 12.68 -15.40
N ILE A 21 -34.58 11.66 -16.27
CA ILE A 21 -33.38 11.20 -16.98
C ILE A 21 -32.77 12.33 -17.82
N MET A 22 -33.60 13.11 -18.53
CA MET A 22 -33.11 14.25 -19.31
C MET A 22 -32.49 15.33 -18.43
N GLY A 23 -33.06 15.60 -17.25
CA GLY A 23 -32.52 16.51 -16.26
C GLY A 23 -31.14 16.06 -15.77
N LEU A 24 -31.02 14.81 -15.32
CA LEU A 24 -29.76 14.22 -14.84
C LEU A 24 -28.67 14.24 -15.94
N LYS A 25 -29.02 13.85 -17.18
CA LYS A 25 -28.08 13.91 -18.33
C LYS A 25 -27.61 15.31 -18.67
N ARG A 26 -28.41 16.34 -18.42
CA ARG A 26 -27.98 17.73 -18.59
C ARG A 26 -26.98 18.16 -17.52
N VAL A 27 -27.10 17.65 -16.29
CA VAL A 27 -26.08 17.88 -15.25
C VAL A 27 -24.73 17.29 -15.67
N HIS A 28 -24.70 16.12 -16.33
CA HIS A 28 -23.46 15.52 -16.84
C HIS A 28 -22.66 16.42 -17.78
N GLN A 29 -23.32 17.35 -18.49
CA GLN A 29 -22.63 18.28 -19.40
C GLN A 29 -21.71 19.26 -18.66
N PHE A 30 -21.88 19.41 -17.35
CA PHE A 30 -21.10 20.30 -16.49
C PHE A 30 -20.08 19.60 -15.60
N LEU A 31 -19.83 18.30 -15.76
CA LEU A 31 -18.82 17.56 -14.98
C LEU A 31 -17.42 18.20 -15.02
N LYS A 32 -17.09 18.93 -16.08
CA LYS A 32 -15.82 19.67 -16.24
C LYS A 32 -15.89 21.14 -15.82
N GLN A 33 -17.00 21.57 -15.21
CA GLN A 33 -17.28 22.96 -14.86
C GLN A 33 -17.83 23.03 -13.42
N PRO A 34 -16.99 22.82 -12.38
CA PRO A 34 -17.43 22.73 -10.98
C PRO A 34 -18.30 23.91 -10.54
N GLN A 35 -17.95 25.13 -10.96
CA GLN A 35 -18.71 26.35 -10.65
C GLN A 35 -20.18 26.29 -11.12
N LYS A 36 -20.47 25.63 -12.25
CA LYS A 36 -21.85 25.43 -12.71
C LYS A 36 -22.55 24.30 -11.98
N LEU A 37 -21.81 23.27 -11.55
CA LEU A 37 -22.37 22.21 -10.71
C LEU A 37 -22.76 22.77 -9.34
N ILE A 38 -21.91 23.63 -8.74
CA ILE A 38 -22.22 24.38 -7.51
C ILE A 38 -23.55 25.11 -7.67
N GLN A 39 -23.71 25.92 -8.72
CA GLN A 39 -24.98 26.61 -9.00
C GLN A 39 -26.20 25.67 -9.05
N ILE A 40 -26.05 24.44 -9.54
CA ILE A 40 -27.13 23.46 -9.61
C ILE A 40 -27.42 22.88 -8.21
N VAL A 41 -26.40 22.41 -7.50
CA VAL A 41 -26.57 21.68 -6.23
C VAL A 41 -26.83 22.59 -5.04
N SER A 42 -26.48 23.88 -5.15
CA SER A 42 -26.82 24.91 -4.16
C SER A 42 -28.28 25.33 -4.22
N VAL A 43 -29.02 25.01 -5.28
CA VAL A 43 -30.48 25.26 -5.30
C VAL A 43 -31.15 24.34 -4.28
N PRO A 44 -31.93 24.90 -3.34
CA PRO A 44 -32.56 24.11 -2.29
C PRO A 44 -33.38 22.95 -2.86
N LYS A 45 -33.28 21.79 -2.19
CA LYS A 45 -33.99 20.54 -2.52
C LYS A 45 -33.49 19.78 -3.76
N VAL A 46 -32.54 20.30 -4.54
CA VAL A 46 -32.01 19.55 -5.70
C VAL A 46 -31.37 18.24 -5.26
N ILE A 47 -30.46 18.26 -4.27
CA ILE A 47 -29.81 17.04 -3.77
C ILE A 47 -30.84 16.07 -3.16
N PRO A 48 -31.71 16.47 -2.20
CA PRO A 48 -32.77 15.60 -1.70
C PRO A 48 -33.63 15.00 -2.80
N ARG A 49 -33.99 15.80 -3.82
CA ARG A 49 -34.82 15.33 -4.94
C ARG A 49 -34.11 14.31 -5.81
N ILE A 50 -32.83 14.51 -6.12
CA ILE A 50 -32.00 13.52 -6.83
C ILE A 50 -31.96 12.21 -6.03
N LEU A 51 -31.79 12.30 -4.71
CA LEU A 51 -31.77 11.13 -3.85
C LEU A 51 -33.14 10.43 -3.79
N ASP A 52 -34.26 11.17 -3.78
CA ASP A 52 -35.60 10.58 -3.81
C ASP A 52 -35.84 9.74 -5.09
N PHE A 53 -35.16 10.05 -6.19
CA PHE A 53 -35.21 9.26 -7.41
C PHE A 53 -34.59 7.87 -7.28
N ILE A 54 -33.86 7.55 -6.21
CA ILE A 54 -33.38 6.19 -5.90
C ILE A 54 -34.55 5.25 -5.60
N LEU A 55 -35.68 5.81 -5.13
CA LEU A 55 -36.85 5.05 -4.67
C LEU A 55 -37.94 4.92 -5.73
N VAL A 56 -37.71 5.32 -6.97
CA VAL A 56 -38.71 5.15 -8.04
C VAL A 56 -38.69 3.71 -8.56
N ASP A 57 -39.81 3.28 -9.12
CA ASP A 57 -39.99 1.90 -9.63
C ASP A 57 -39.43 1.72 -11.06
N ASN A 58 -38.66 2.69 -11.55
CA ASN A 58 -38.01 2.65 -12.85
C ASN A 58 -36.49 2.48 -12.71
N ALA A 59 -35.99 1.31 -13.09
CA ALA A 59 -34.57 0.96 -13.02
C ALA A 59 -33.66 1.93 -13.79
N ASP A 60 -34.09 2.44 -14.95
CA ASP A 60 -33.27 3.31 -15.78
C ASP A 60 -33.04 4.67 -15.09
N VAL A 61 -34.04 5.16 -14.34
CA VAL A 61 -33.89 6.37 -13.53
C VAL A 61 -32.88 6.12 -12.41
N VAL A 62 -33.01 5.00 -11.68
CA VAL A 62 -32.11 4.67 -10.57
C VAL A 62 -30.66 4.48 -11.05
N VAL A 63 -30.46 3.83 -12.20
CA VAL A 63 -29.14 3.71 -12.85
C VAL A 63 -28.57 5.10 -13.16
N GLU A 64 -29.35 5.97 -13.80
CA GLU A 64 -28.89 7.32 -14.15
C GLU A 64 -28.56 8.17 -12.92
N VAL A 65 -29.31 8.01 -11.82
CA VAL A 65 -29.01 8.66 -10.53
C VAL A 65 -27.66 8.23 -10.00
N PHE A 66 -27.40 6.93 -9.85
CA PHE A 66 -26.12 6.46 -9.31
C PHE A 66 -24.95 6.71 -10.26
N PHE A 67 -25.19 6.65 -11.56
CA PHE A 67 -24.18 7.03 -12.55
C PHE A 67 -23.81 8.51 -12.40
N LEU A 68 -24.80 9.41 -12.25
CA LEU A 68 -24.55 10.82 -11.95
C LEU A 68 -23.79 11.00 -10.65
N LEU A 69 -24.24 10.39 -9.55
CA LEU A 69 -23.57 10.52 -8.25
C LEU A 69 -22.12 10.05 -8.32
N THR A 70 -21.86 8.90 -8.96
CA THR A 70 -20.50 8.40 -9.20
C THR A 70 -19.63 9.46 -9.88
N LYS A 71 -20.15 10.09 -10.94
CA LYS A 71 -19.42 11.11 -11.71
C LYS A 71 -19.27 12.44 -10.97
N LEU A 72 -20.23 12.84 -10.16
CA LEU A 72 -20.11 14.06 -9.35
C LEU A 72 -18.98 13.90 -8.33
N PHE A 73 -18.84 12.74 -7.68
CA PHE A 73 -17.74 12.51 -6.72
C PHE A 73 -16.40 12.15 -7.35
N GLU A 74 -16.29 12.09 -8.69
CA GLU A 74 -15.01 12.13 -9.40
C GLU A 74 -14.48 13.56 -9.57
N VAL A 75 -15.32 14.58 -9.36
CA VAL A 75 -14.93 15.99 -9.47
C VAL A 75 -14.09 16.38 -8.26
N SER A 76 -12.80 16.62 -8.47
CA SER A 76 -11.87 17.09 -7.44
C SER A 76 -11.96 18.61 -7.29
N ASP A 77 -13.02 19.08 -6.62
CA ASP A 77 -13.22 20.49 -6.25
C ASP A 77 -13.84 20.59 -4.84
N ASP A 78 -13.07 21.15 -3.90
CA ASP A 78 -13.44 21.18 -2.48
C ASP A 78 -14.72 21.98 -2.22
N GLN A 79 -14.91 23.12 -2.90
CA GLN A 79 -16.08 23.97 -2.73
C GLN A 79 -17.35 23.24 -3.18
N PHE A 80 -17.25 22.50 -4.29
CA PHE A 80 -18.34 21.67 -4.77
C PHE A 80 -18.67 20.53 -3.81
N LEU A 81 -17.68 19.84 -3.26
CA LEU A 81 -17.89 18.75 -2.30
C LEU A 81 -18.50 19.25 -0.97
N ILE A 82 -18.12 20.45 -0.52
CA ILE A 82 -18.70 21.08 0.68
C ILE A 82 -20.22 21.26 0.54
N CYS A 83 -20.74 21.58 -0.66
CA CYS A 83 -22.19 21.70 -0.87
C CYS A 83 -22.96 20.40 -0.56
N PHE A 84 -22.32 19.23 -0.72
CA PHE A 84 -22.93 17.94 -0.37
C PHE A 84 -22.86 17.68 1.13
N THR A 85 -21.75 18.03 1.77
CA THR A 85 -21.58 17.81 3.21
C THR A 85 -22.50 18.70 4.03
N GLU A 86 -22.66 19.97 3.66
CA GLU A 86 -23.61 20.91 4.28
C GLU A 86 -25.06 20.42 4.22
N GLN A 87 -25.39 19.65 3.17
CA GLN A 87 -26.71 19.06 2.98
C GLN A 87 -26.83 17.65 3.58
N GLN A 88 -25.87 17.18 4.39
CA GLN A 88 -25.88 15.84 5.01
C GLN A 88 -26.09 14.71 3.98
N PHE A 89 -25.47 14.84 2.80
CA PHE A 89 -25.71 13.94 1.67
C PHE A 89 -25.54 12.46 2.03
N VAL A 90 -24.48 12.10 2.75
CA VAL A 90 -24.16 10.71 3.09
C VAL A 90 -25.25 10.07 3.95
N GLN A 91 -25.72 10.79 4.98
CA GLN A 91 -26.82 10.34 5.84
C GLN A 91 -28.11 10.16 5.03
N GLN A 92 -28.42 11.14 4.18
CA GLN A 92 -29.59 11.11 3.30
C GLN A 92 -29.55 9.96 2.27
N LEU A 93 -28.37 9.65 1.74
CA LEU A 93 -28.15 8.53 0.83
C LEU A 93 -28.43 7.21 1.56
N TYR A 94 -27.80 7.01 2.73
CA TYR A 94 -27.99 5.83 3.56
C TYR A 94 -29.48 5.59 3.89
N GLU A 95 -30.20 6.64 4.27
CA GLU A 95 -31.62 6.58 4.61
C GLU A 95 -32.53 6.06 3.49
N ARG A 96 -32.12 6.20 2.24
CA ARG A 96 -32.89 5.74 1.07
C ARG A 96 -32.47 4.34 0.64
N VAL A 97 -31.16 4.04 0.62
CA VAL A 97 -30.69 2.69 0.25
C VAL A 97 -31.05 1.63 1.29
N ARG A 98 -31.27 2.00 2.55
CA ARG A 98 -31.74 1.06 3.59
C ARG A 98 -33.24 0.80 3.58
N ARG A 99 -34.01 1.46 2.71
CA ARG A 99 -35.47 1.27 2.67
C ARG A 99 -35.79 -0.08 2.05
N PRO A 100 -36.78 -0.83 2.58
CA PRO A 100 -37.21 -2.10 1.99
C PRO A 100 -37.63 -1.98 0.52
N GLN A 101 -38.16 -0.82 0.13
CA GLN A 101 -38.50 -0.52 -1.27
C GLN A 101 -37.28 -0.61 -2.19
N PHE A 102 -36.13 -0.07 -1.78
CA PHE A 102 -34.92 -0.14 -2.59
C PHE A 102 -34.45 -1.59 -2.75
N GLU A 103 -34.42 -2.37 -1.68
CA GLU A 103 -34.04 -3.79 -1.73
C GLU A 103 -34.99 -4.62 -2.61
N SER A 104 -36.31 -4.40 -2.49
CA SER A 104 -37.32 -5.02 -3.35
C SER A 104 -37.07 -4.67 -4.82
N ASN A 105 -36.75 -3.40 -5.10
CA ASN A 105 -36.48 -2.90 -6.44
C ASN A 105 -35.22 -3.54 -7.04
N LEU A 106 -34.15 -3.72 -6.25
CA LEU A 106 -32.93 -4.40 -6.73
C LEU A 106 -33.17 -5.83 -7.21
N THR A 107 -34.08 -6.57 -6.56
CA THR A 107 -34.38 -7.97 -6.96
C THR A 107 -35.28 -8.06 -8.19
N SER A 108 -36.12 -7.05 -8.42
CA SER A 108 -37.08 -7.02 -9.53
C SER A 108 -36.53 -6.37 -10.80
N PHE A 109 -35.53 -5.48 -10.66
CA PHE A 109 -34.93 -4.79 -11.79
C PHE A 109 -34.00 -5.66 -12.62
N LYS A 110 -34.14 -5.57 -13.95
CA LYS A 110 -33.19 -6.16 -14.91
C LYS A 110 -31.75 -5.67 -14.69
N ASN A 111 -31.58 -4.44 -14.22
CA ASN A 111 -30.29 -3.79 -13.97
C ASN A 111 -29.91 -3.74 -12.48
N GLY A 112 -30.52 -4.55 -11.61
CA GLY A 112 -30.27 -4.53 -10.16
C GLY A 112 -28.79 -4.70 -9.78
N LEU A 113 -28.07 -5.57 -10.50
CA LEU A 113 -26.62 -5.75 -10.31
C LEU A 113 -25.80 -4.50 -10.68
N GLU A 114 -26.19 -3.78 -11.72
CA GLU A 114 -25.52 -2.54 -12.15
C GLU A 114 -25.75 -1.42 -11.13
N ILE A 115 -26.98 -1.30 -10.62
CA ILE A 115 -27.32 -0.35 -9.56
C ILE A 115 -26.48 -0.60 -8.31
N GLN A 116 -26.34 -1.87 -7.89
CA GLN A 116 -25.49 -2.23 -6.76
C GLN A 116 -24.02 -1.84 -7.01
N GLN A 117 -23.48 -2.12 -8.20
CA GLN A 117 -22.10 -1.75 -8.55
C GLN A 117 -21.89 -0.23 -8.50
N LEU A 118 -22.81 0.55 -9.09
CA LEU A 118 -22.73 2.01 -9.08
C LEU A 118 -22.90 2.59 -7.67
N PHE A 119 -23.74 2.00 -6.82
CA PHE A 119 -23.85 2.41 -5.42
C PHE A 119 -22.52 2.24 -4.68
N TYR A 120 -21.92 1.05 -4.71
CA TYR A 120 -20.64 0.83 -4.03
C TYR A 120 -19.50 1.65 -4.64
N LEU A 121 -19.52 1.90 -5.96
CA LEU A 121 -18.58 2.81 -6.61
C LEU A 121 -18.78 4.26 -6.17
N THR A 122 -20.03 4.70 -5.96
CA THR A 122 -20.34 6.01 -5.38
C THR A 122 -19.77 6.11 -3.97
N VAL A 123 -19.94 5.09 -3.13
CA VAL A 123 -19.35 5.07 -1.77
C VAL A 123 -17.82 5.08 -1.83
N ASN A 124 -17.23 4.30 -2.74
CA ASN A 124 -15.79 4.29 -2.97
C ASN A 124 -15.24 5.69 -3.30
N ASN A 125 -15.94 6.45 -4.16
CA ASN A 125 -15.56 7.81 -4.53
C ASN A 125 -15.75 8.79 -3.35
N LEU A 126 -16.82 8.66 -2.57
CA LEU A 126 -17.00 9.43 -1.33
C LEU A 126 -15.85 9.21 -0.33
N CYS A 127 -15.33 7.99 -0.24
CA CYS A 127 -14.21 7.66 0.65
C CYS A 127 -12.87 8.15 0.12
N SER A 128 -12.74 8.39 -1.19
CA SER A 128 -11.50 8.87 -1.80
C SER A 128 -11.22 10.36 -1.58
N GLN A 129 -12.23 11.12 -1.14
CA GLN A 129 -12.14 12.56 -0.91
C GLN A 129 -12.17 12.86 0.59
N PRO A 130 -11.17 13.56 1.17
CA PRO A 130 -11.12 13.85 2.60
C PRO A 130 -12.38 14.52 3.15
N ILE A 131 -12.98 15.44 2.38
CA ILE A 131 -14.16 16.23 2.77
C ILE A 131 -15.39 15.34 3.04
N THR A 132 -15.65 14.37 2.16
CA THR A 132 -16.81 13.48 2.28
C THR A 132 -16.51 12.25 3.11
N PHE A 133 -15.23 11.85 3.22
CA PHE A 133 -14.82 10.67 3.97
C PHE A 133 -15.22 10.71 5.45
N VAL A 134 -15.05 11.86 6.12
CA VAL A 134 -15.46 12.04 7.52
C VAL A 134 -16.95 11.73 7.71
N GLN A 135 -17.82 12.21 6.82
CA GLN A 135 -19.24 11.91 6.88
C GLN A 135 -19.55 10.44 6.62
N VAL A 136 -18.78 9.75 5.78
CA VAL A 136 -18.93 8.30 5.57
C VAL A 136 -18.60 7.56 6.86
N LEU A 137 -17.50 7.89 7.52
CA LEU A 137 -17.11 7.26 8.79
C LEU A 137 -18.13 7.48 9.91
N GLU A 138 -18.69 8.68 10.01
CA GLU A 138 -19.69 9.02 11.03
C GLU A 138 -21.09 8.45 10.71
N SER A 139 -21.30 7.95 9.50
CA SER A 139 -22.58 7.37 9.07
C SER A 139 -22.65 5.85 9.31
N PRO A 140 -23.84 5.23 9.21
CA PRO A 140 -23.96 3.77 9.26
C PRO A 140 -23.50 3.03 7.98
N ILE A 141 -22.94 3.72 6.98
CA ILE A 141 -22.49 3.09 5.73
C ILE A 141 -21.40 2.02 5.93
N PRO A 142 -20.38 2.20 6.80
CA PRO A 142 -19.38 1.16 7.03
C PRO A 142 -19.99 -0.15 7.57
N ASP A 143 -20.94 -0.08 8.51
CA ASP A 143 -21.69 -1.24 9.01
C ASP A 143 -22.51 -1.90 7.91
N TYR A 144 -23.15 -1.09 7.06
CA TYR A 144 -23.91 -1.58 5.93
C TYR A 144 -23.00 -2.35 4.95
N ILE A 145 -21.85 -1.79 4.58
CA ILE A 145 -20.87 -2.47 3.71
C ILE A 145 -20.37 -3.77 4.32
N LEU A 146 -20.07 -3.77 5.63
CA LEU A 146 -19.66 -4.96 6.37
C LEU A 146 -20.74 -6.06 6.36
N ALA A 147 -22.00 -5.67 6.55
CA ALA A 147 -23.11 -6.63 6.49
C ALA A 147 -23.26 -7.21 5.08
N GLN A 148 -23.12 -6.38 4.04
CA GLN A 148 -23.26 -6.79 2.64
C GLN A 148 -22.10 -7.67 2.16
N SER A 149 -20.87 -7.47 2.67
CA SER A 149 -19.71 -8.31 2.29
C SER A 149 -19.85 -9.77 2.73
N ARG A 150 -20.69 -10.05 3.73
CA ARG A 150 -20.99 -11.39 4.26
C ARG A 150 -22.05 -12.14 3.46
N LEU A 151 -22.85 -11.43 2.67
CA LEU A 151 -23.94 -12.04 1.93
C LEU A 151 -23.45 -12.71 0.64
N PRO A 152 -24.04 -13.84 0.23
CA PRO A 152 -23.79 -14.41 -1.09
C PRO A 152 -24.20 -13.40 -2.17
N THR A 153 -23.24 -12.94 -2.97
CA THR A 153 -23.46 -11.97 -4.04
C THR A 153 -22.65 -12.33 -5.29
N SER A 154 -22.99 -11.72 -6.42
CA SER A 154 -22.27 -11.88 -7.67
C SER A 154 -20.81 -11.42 -7.52
N PRO A 155 -19.82 -12.14 -8.09
CA PRO A 155 -18.42 -11.73 -8.07
C PRO A 155 -18.21 -10.29 -8.58
N ARG A 156 -19.02 -9.85 -9.55
CA ARG A 156 -18.95 -8.48 -10.09
C ARG A 156 -19.33 -7.43 -9.05
N VAL A 157 -20.36 -7.68 -8.24
CA VAL A 157 -20.80 -6.75 -7.18
C VAL A 157 -19.83 -6.81 -6.00
N ARG A 158 -19.40 -8.02 -5.64
CA ARG A 158 -18.43 -8.27 -4.58
C ARG A 158 -17.18 -7.41 -4.71
N ARG A 159 -16.60 -7.35 -5.91
CA ARG A 159 -15.45 -6.48 -6.20
C ARG A 159 -15.67 -5.04 -5.73
N PHE A 160 -16.82 -4.43 -6.02
CA PHE A 160 -17.09 -3.04 -5.61
C PHE A 160 -17.35 -2.90 -4.11
N ILE A 161 -17.94 -3.92 -3.46
CA ILE A 161 -18.06 -3.96 -2.00
C ILE A 161 -16.66 -3.95 -1.37
N VAL A 162 -15.76 -4.82 -1.86
CA VAL A 162 -14.38 -4.93 -1.36
C VAL A 162 -13.60 -3.63 -1.62
N LEU A 163 -13.77 -2.99 -2.78
CA LEU A 163 -13.16 -1.68 -3.08
C LEU A 163 -13.63 -0.58 -2.11
N ALA A 164 -14.95 -0.44 -1.95
CA ALA A 164 -15.51 0.55 -1.04
C ALA A 164 -15.07 0.31 0.41
N ALA A 165 -15.10 -0.95 0.85
CA ALA A 165 -14.62 -1.36 2.17
C ALA A 165 -13.13 -1.04 2.37
N SER A 166 -12.29 -1.36 1.39
CA SER A 166 -10.86 -1.08 1.44
C SER A 166 -10.56 0.41 1.55
N ASN A 167 -11.25 1.25 0.78
CA ASN A 167 -11.07 2.71 0.86
C ASN A 167 -11.49 3.27 2.21
N ILE A 168 -12.57 2.75 2.82
CA ILE A 168 -12.97 3.14 4.17
C ILE A 168 -11.85 2.86 5.16
N LEU A 169 -11.20 1.71 5.03
CA LEU A 169 -10.14 1.27 5.93
C LEU A 169 -8.83 2.00 5.73
N TYR A 170 -8.45 2.25 4.48
CA TYR A 170 -7.21 2.92 4.13
C TYR A 170 -7.12 4.35 4.67
N GLN A 171 -8.25 5.06 4.67
CA GLN A 171 -8.31 6.47 5.08
C GLN A 171 -8.63 6.64 6.57
N ALA A 172 -9.10 5.59 7.26
CA ALA A 172 -9.36 5.66 8.69
C ALA A 172 -8.02 5.51 9.43
N GLU A 173 -7.65 6.48 10.26
CA GLU A 173 -6.66 6.27 11.31
C GLU A 173 -7.33 5.39 12.38
N LEU A 174 -7.21 4.07 12.22
CA LEU A 174 -8.09 3.07 12.81
C LEU A 174 -7.89 2.86 14.32
N GLN A 175 -8.91 3.17 15.13
CA GLN A 175 -9.06 2.68 16.53
C GLN A 175 -10.43 2.03 16.83
N SER A 176 -11.34 1.92 15.85
CA SER A 176 -12.71 1.40 16.06
C SER A 176 -12.82 -0.12 15.84
N GLU A 177 -13.45 -0.84 16.77
CA GLU A 177 -13.75 -2.28 16.69
C GLU A 177 -14.50 -2.67 15.39
N GLN A 178 -15.37 -1.78 14.92
CA GLN A 178 -16.16 -1.96 13.70
C GLN A 178 -15.27 -2.13 12.48
N LEU A 179 -14.27 -1.26 12.37
CA LEU A 179 -13.37 -1.28 11.23
C LEU A 179 -12.55 -2.56 11.33
N THR A 180 -11.95 -2.90 12.48
CA THR A 180 -11.24 -4.17 12.71
C THR A 180 -12.00 -5.41 12.19
N ARG A 181 -13.33 -5.48 12.38
CA ARG A 181 -14.17 -6.56 11.81
C ARG A 181 -14.21 -6.55 10.28
N LEU A 182 -14.32 -5.38 9.65
CA LEU A 182 -14.23 -5.22 8.20
C LEU A 182 -12.88 -5.67 7.66
N GLY A 183 -11.79 -5.41 8.39
CA GLY A 183 -10.49 -5.98 8.10
C GLY A 183 -10.52 -7.50 7.99
N TYR A 184 -11.00 -8.19 9.03
CA TYR A 184 -11.09 -9.66 9.07
C TYR A 184 -11.85 -10.25 7.87
N GLU A 185 -12.98 -9.65 7.49
CA GLU A 185 -13.78 -10.14 6.37
C GLU A 185 -13.04 -9.99 5.04
N LEU A 186 -12.36 -8.86 4.84
CA LEU A 186 -11.65 -8.61 3.58
C LEU A 186 -10.46 -9.55 3.37
N LEU A 187 -9.88 -10.09 4.45
CA LEU A 187 -8.79 -11.08 4.36
C LEU A 187 -9.21 -12.34 3.60
N GLN A 188 -10.49 -12.72 3.67
CA GLN A 188 -10.99 -13.92 3.01
C GLN A 188 -10.89 -13.80 1.48
N PHE A 189 -10.96 -12.58 0.94
CA PHE A 189 -10.92 -12.34 -0.50
C PHE A 189 -9.50 -12.30 -1.10
N THR A 190 -8.45 -12.38 -0.28
CA THR A 190 -7.05 -12.55 -0.75
C THR A 190 -6.84 -13.85 -1.54
N LYS A 191 -7.77 -14.81 -1.44
CA LYS A 191 -7.77 -16.09 -2.17
C LYS A 191 -8.64 -16.08 -3.43
N GLU A 192 -9.29 -14.96 -3.76
CA GLU A 192 -10.09 -14.83 -4.97
C GLU A 192 -9.22 -14.77 -6.23
N LYS A 193 -9.84 -15.05 -7.39
CA LYS A 193 -9.18 -14.95 -8.70
C LYS A 193 -9.23 -13.54 -9.30
N ASP A 194 -10.08 -12.65 -8.76
CA ASP A 194 -10.24 -11.28 -9.26
C ASP A 194 -9.11 -10.38 -8.71
N PRO A 195 -8.21 -9.85 -9.55
CA PRO A 195 -7.06 -9.07 -9.08
C PRO A 195 -7.47 -7.77 -8.38
N ASP A 196 -8.65 -7.21 -8.68
CA ASP A 196 -9.14 -5.99 -8.05
C ASP A 196 -9.66 -6.28 -6.63
N SER A 197 -10.41 -7.38 -6.43
CA SER A 197 -10.72 -7.89 -5.09
C SER A 197 -9.45 -8.17 -4.27
N VAL A 198 -8.47 -8.87 -4.85
CA VAL A 198 -7.21 -9.19 -4.16
C VAL A 198 -6.46 -7.92 -3.79
N PHE A 199 -6.30 -6.98 -4.72
CA PHE A 199 -5.65 -5.69 -4.45
C PHE A 199 -6.34 -4.94 -3.31
N ALA A 200 -7.66 -4.80 -3.36
CA ALA A 200 -8.43 -4.11 -2.34
C ALA A 200 -8.29 -4.79 -0.96
N SER A 201 -8.29 -6.13 -0.92
CA SER A 201 -8.03 -6.87 0.31
C SER A 201 -6.63 -6.65 0.86
N VAL A 202 -5.59 -6.67 0.02
CA VAL A 202 -4.21 -6.43 0.45
C VAL A 202 -4.04 -4.99 0.95
N GLN A 203 -4.63 -4.01 0.26
CA GLN A 203 -4.64 -2.61 0.70
C GLN A 203 -5.33 -2.44 2.06
N ALA A 204 -6.41 -3.19 2.32
CA ALA A 204 -7.04 -3.21 3.64
C ALA A 204 -6.08 -3.77 4.71
N VAL A 205 -5.38 -4.89 4.44
CA VAL A 205 -4.37 -5.44 5.37
C VAL A 205 -3.26 -4.43 5.65
N TYR A 206 -2.80 -3.72 4.61
CA TYR A 206 -1.79 -2.68 4.75
C TYR A 206 -2.27 -1.57 5.71
N ALA A 207 -3.48 -1.05 5.51
CA ALA A 207 -4.06 -0.04 6.39
C ALA A 207 -4.09 -0.48 7.87
N TYR A 208 -4.43 -1.75 8.14
CA TYR A 208 -4.36 -2.29 9.51
C TYR A 208 -2.95 -2.35 10.05
N SER A 209 -2.00 -2.81 9.25
CA SER A 209 -0.64 -3.04 9.73
C SER A 209 0.05 -1.78 10.28
N CYS A 210 -0.47 -0.57 9.97
CA CYS A 210 0.00 0.69 10.53
C CYS A 210 -0.46 0.99 11.98
N ILE A 211 -1.42 0.26 12.56
CA ILE A 211 -1.96 0.57 13.89
C ILE A 211 -1.02 0.04 14.99
N GLU A 212 -0.47 0.94 15.82
CA GLU A 212 0.36 0.59 16.98
C GLU A 212 -0.44 -0.26 18.00
N ASN A 213 0.18 -1.33 18.53
CA ASN A 213 -0.42 -2.38 19.40
C ASN A 213 -1.27 -3.45 18.71
N ASN A 214 -1.12 -3.67 17.41
CA ASN A 214 -1.95 -4.65 16.72
C ASN A 214 -1.73 -6.10 17.22
N ILE A 215 -2.69 -6.59 18.01
CA ILE A 215 -2.85 -7.98 18.49
C ILE A 215 -3.15 -8.94 17.33
N PHE A 216 -3.42 -8.39 16.15
CA PHE A 216 -3.90 -9.12 14.99
C PHE A 216 -2.83 -10.03 14.39
N GLN A 217 -3.04 -11.34 14.50
CA GLN A 217 -2.21 -12.34 13.85
C GLN A 217 -2.72 -12.56 12.42
N PHE A 218 -2.22 -11.78 11.47
CA PHE A 218 -2.37 -12.10 10.06
C PHE A 218 -1.39 -13.22 9.67
N ASP A 219 -1.79 -14.12 8.76
CA ASP A 219 -0.86 -15.12 8.24
C ASP A 219 0.11 -14.48 7.25
N LEU A 220 1.24 -13.97 7.75
CA LEU A 220 2.28 -13.35 6.93
C LEU A 220 2.83 -14.30 5.85
N ASN A 221 2.70 -15.63 6.00
CA ASN A 221 3.08 -16.55 4.92
C ASN A 221 2.19 -16.37 3.70
N LEU A 222 0.92 -16.04 3.90
CA LEU A 222 0.00 -15.76 2.81
C LEU A 222 0.40 -14.47 2.08
N ILE A 223 0.84 -13.42 2.79
CA ILE A 223 1.36 -12.20 2.16
C ILE A 223 2.60 -12.50 1.33
N VAL A 224 3.56 -13.23 1.91
CA VAL A 224 4.81 -13.58 1.24
C VAL A 224 4.52 -14.39 -0.03
N LYS A 225 3.70 -15.44 0.08
CA LYS A 225 3.31 -16.27 -1.07
C LYS A 225 2.54 -15.49 -2.13
N LEU A 226 1.64 -14.59 -1.70
CA LEU A 226 0.92 -13.73 -2.64
C LEU A 226 1.89 -12.81 -3.38
N CYS A 227 2.82 -12.17 -2.68
CA CYS A 227 3.86 -11.34 -3.27
C CYS A 227 4.70 -12.12 -4.29
N GLU A 228 5.17 -13.32 -3.93
CA GLU A 228 5.91 -14.21 -4.84
C GLU A 228 5.11 -14.53 -6.11
N MET A 229 3.84 -14.93 -5.94
CA MET A 229 2.95 -15.23 -7.07
C MET A 229 2.76 -14.01 -7.98
N GLN A 230 2.52 -12.84 -7.39
CA GLN A 230 2.34 -11.61 -8.16
C GLN A 230 3.61 -11.22 -8.91
N LEU A 231 4.78 -11.34 -8.28
CA LEU A 231 6.08 -11.03 -8.88
C LEU A 231 6.44 -11.96 -10.05
N LEU A 232 6.12 -13.25 -9.95
CA LEU A 232 6.28 -14.20 -11.06
C LEU A 232 5.32 -13.90 -12.24
N GLU A 233 4.22 -13.24 -11.96
CA GLU A 233 3.18 -12.88 -12.93
C GLU A 233 3.20 -11.40 -13.33
N VAL A 234 4.23 -10.62 -12.97
CA VAL A 234 4.33 -9.18 -13.31
C VAL A 234 4.36 -9.00 -14.82
N LYS A 235 3.17 -8.87 -15.38
CA LYS A 235 2.87 -8.56 -16.78
C LYS A 235 1.96 -7.35 -16.88
N THR A 236 1.39 -6.93 -15.75
CA THR A 236 0.38 -5.89 -15.68
C THR A 236 0.67 -4.91 -14.54
N TYR A 237 0.21 -3.68 -14.70
CA TYR A 237 0.23 -2.68 -13.64
C TYR A 237 -0.50 -3.16 -12.36
N GLN A 238 -1.55 -3.98 -12.51
CA GLN A 238 -2.32 -4.46 -11.36
C GLN A 238 -1.54 -5.46 -10.50
N THR A 239 -0.85 -6.41 -11.13
CA THR A 239 0.02 -7.38 -10.43
C THR A 239 1.17 -6.69 -9.69
N GLU A 240 1.73 -5.64 -10.30
CA GLU A 240 2.77 -4.80 -9.68
C GLU A 240 2.25 -4.08 -8.42
N ARG A 241 1.05 -3.50 -8.50
CA ARG A 241 0.40 -2.84 -7.34
C ARG A 241 0.15 -3.79 -6.18
N ILE A 242 -0.32 -5.01 -6.45
CA ILE A 242 -0.55 -6.01 -5.39
C ILE A 242 0.78 -6.38 -4.71
N ALA A 243 1.83 -6.66 -5.48
CA ALA A 243 3.15 -6.97 -4.93
C ALA A 243 3.69 -5.82 -4.07
N ASN A 244 3.50 -4.57 -4.50
CA ASN A 244 3.91 -3.39 -3.74
C ASN A 244 3.18 -3.28 -2.40
N GLU A 245 1.85 -3.48 -2.38
CA GLU A 245 1.08 -3.48 -1.13
C GLU A 245 1.50 -4.64 -0.21
N CYS A 246 1.80 -5.82 -0.75
CA CYS A 246 2.35 -6.92 0.04
C CYS A 246 3.67 -6.54 0.74
N ILE A 247 4.58 -5.88 0.03
CA ILE A 247 5.87 -5.44 0.60
C ILE A 247 5.66 -4.36 1.67
N LYS A 248 4.72 -3.43 1.47
CA LYS A 248 4.38 -2.44 2.50
C LYS A 248 3.82 -3.09 3.77
N ILE A 249 3.00 -4.13 3.65
CA ILE A 249 2.53 -4.92 4.81
C ILE A 249 3.75 -5.53 5.53
N LEU A 250 4.64 -6.20 4.80
CA LEU A 250 5.86 -6.77 5.39
C LEU A 250 6.69 -5.70 6.09
N TYR A 251 6.82 -4.51 5.50
CA TYR A 251 7.55 -3.40 6.12
C TYR A 251 6.92 -2.98 7.46
N ASN A 252 5.61 -2.85 7.55
CA ASN A 252 4.96 -2.48 8.80
C ASN A 252 5.14 -3.52 9.92
N TYR A 253 5.29 -4.81 9.58
CA TYR A 253 5.55 -5.88 10.56
C TYR A 253 7.04 -6.11 10.85
N SER A 254 7.95 -5.35 10.23
CA SER A 254 9.39 -5.63 10.26
C SER A 254 10.11 -5.29 11.55
N ASP A 255 9.50 -4.46 12.39
CA ASP A 255 9.96 -4.20 13.76
C ASP A 255 9.44 -5.25 14.77
N GLY A 256 8.52 -6.14 14.35
CA GLY A 256 7.91 -7.15 15.21
C GLY A 256 8.55 -8.53 15.13
N GLU A 257 8.44 -9.32 16.21
CA GLU A 257 8.91 -10.72 16.25
C GLU A 257 8.22 -11.63 15.21
N GLN A 258 7.08 -11.21 14.66
CA GLN A 258 6.31 -12.01 13.71
C GLN A 258 7.07 -12.29 12.40
N LEU A 259 7.89 -11.35 11.91
CA LEU A 259 8.74 -11.57 10.72
C LEU A 259 9.99 -12.40 11.02
N LEU A 260 10.36 -12.57 12.29
CA LEU A 260 11.55 -13.34 12.67
C LEU A 260 11.38 -14.86 12.49
N LYS A 261 10.21 -15.32 12.03
CA LYS A 261 9.97 -16.73 11.73
C LYS A 261 10.75 -17.16 10.47
N ALA A 262 11.44 -18.30 10.56
CA ALA A 262 12.35 -18.77 9.50
C ALA A 262 11.70 -18.93 8.11
N ASN A 263 10.45 -19.41 8.06
CA ASN A 263 9.66 -19.52 6.84
C ASN A 263 9.38 -18.17 6.16
N ILE A 264 9.13 -17.11 6.94
CA ILE A 264 8.89 -15.78 6.41
C ILE A 264 10.18 -15.21 5.79
N ILE A 265 11.31 -15.34 6.50
CA ILE A 265 12.62 -14.92 6.00
C ILE A 265 13.00 -15.69 4.73
N SER A 266 12.73 -17.00 4.68
CA SER A 266 12.96 -17.80 3.48
C SER A 266 12.18 -17.27 2.27
N GLY A 267 10.90 -16.95 2.45
CA GLY A 267 10.11 -16.40 1.36
C GLY A 267 10.49 -14.95 1.00
N MET A 268 10.93 -14.13 1.96
CA MET A 268 11.53 -12.82 1.65
C MET A 268 12.81 -12.95 0.81
N ALA A 269 13.66 -13.94 1.10
CA ALA A 269 14.84 -14.23 0.28
C ALA A 269 14.45 -14.72 -1.13
N GLN A 270 13.34 -15.46 -1.25
CA GLN A 270 12.78 -15.86 -2.53
C GLN A 270 12.19 -14.67 -3.31
N ILE A 271 11.50 -13.76 -2.64
CA ILE A 271 11.02 -12.51 -3.25
C ILE A 271 12.18 -11.70 -3.81
N LEU A 272 13.28 -11.54 -3.05
CA LEU A 272 14.49 -10.89 -3.53
C LEU A 272 15.03 -11.51 -4.81
N LEU A 273 15.00 -12.84 -4.92
CA LEU A 273 15.43 -13.55 -6.12
C LEU A 273 14.50 -13.30 -7.31
N ILE A 274 13.19 -13.38 -7.10
CA ILE A 274 12.21 -13.14 -8.18
C ILE A 274 12.27 -11.68 -8.64
N ALA A 275 12.50 -10.75 -7.71
CA ALA A 275 12.59 -9.33 -7.96
C ALA A 275 13.92 -8.88 -8.61
N GLU A 276 14.74 -9.77 -9.17
CA GLU A 276 16.06 -9.44 -9.74
C GLU A 276 15.99 -8.29 -10.77
N GLU A 277 14.93 -8.25 -11.57
CA GLU A 277 14.69 -7.21 -12.59
C GLU A 277 13.92 -5.98 -12.07
N TYR A 278 13.55 -5.96 -10.79
CA TYR A 278 12.68 -4.94 -10.20
C TYR A 278 13.32 -4.27 -8.96
N PRO A 279 14.21 -3.27 -9.16
CA PRO A 279 14.97 -2.64 -8.07
C PRO A 279 14.09 -2.08 -6.94
N ASN A 280 12.90 -1.57 -7.25
CA ASN A 280 11.98 -1.02 -6.24
C ASN A 280 11.49 -2.09 -5.25
N PHE A 281 11.20 -3.30 -5.73
CA PHE A 281 10.77 -4.42 -4.88
C PHE A 281 11.93 -4.96 -4.04
N GLN A 282 13.14 -5.04 -4.63
CA GLN A 282 14.36 -5.39 -3.88
C GLN A 282 14.57 -4.41 -2.72
N ARG A 283 14.51 -3.10 -3.01
CA ARG A 283 14.67 -2.05 -2.01
C ARG A 283 13.65 -2.20 -0.88
N GLY A 284 12.39 -2.46 -1.21
CA GLY A 284 11.34 -2.65 -0.21
C GLY A 284 11.58 -3.84 0.72
N ILE A 285 12.06 -4.97 0.20
CA ILE A 285 12.43 -6.13 1.04
C ILE A 285 13.69 -5.83 1.87
N LEU A 286 14.70 -5.17 1.30
CA LEU A 286 15.89 -4.79 2.05
C LEU A 286 15.58 -3.81 3.19
N ASN A 287 14.63 -2.89 3.01
CA ASN A 287 14.12 -2.05 4.09
C ASN A 287 13.47 -2.88 5.21
N CYS A 288 12.74 -3.94 4.88
CA CYS A 288 12.21 -4.86 5.89
C CYS A 288 13.36 -5.55 6.65
N VAL A 289 14.40 -6.02 5.94
CA VAL A 289 15.57 -6.64 6.58
C VAL A 289 16.31 -5.65 7.47
N LEU A 290 16.49 -4.41 7.03
CA LEU A 290 17.09 -3.33 7.82
C LEU A 290 16.36 -3.16 9.16
N ASN A 291 15.04 -3.00 9.12
CA ASN A 291 14.21 -2.90 10.32
C ASN A 291 14.33 -4.15 11.21
N MET A 292 14.29 -5.36 10.63
CA MET A 292 14.46 -6.59 11.41
C MET A 292 15.83 -6.67 12.09
N THR A 293 16.87 -6.11 11.46
CA THR A 293 18.22 -6.07 12.05
C THR A 293 18.44 -4.96 13.07
N SER A 294 17.45 -4.10 13.34
CA SER A 294 17.55 -3.07 14.38
C SER A 294 17.79 -3.67 15.79
N GLY A 295 17.42 -4.93 16.01
CA GLY A 295 17.59 -5.66 17.27
C GLY A 295 18.49 -6.89 17.18
N GLN A 296 19.03 -7.30 18.34
CA GLN A 296 19.94 -8.45 18.46
C GLN A 296 19.33 -9.76 17.96
N THR A 297 18.05 -10.02 18.28
CA THR A 297 17.36 -11.25 17.89
C THR A 297 17.25 -11.36 16.37
N GLY A 298 16.82 -10.28 15.70
CA GLY A 298 16.72 -10.27 14.25
C GLY A 298 18.07 -10.36 13.56
N CYS A 299 19.09 -9.67 14.06
CA CYS A 299 20.47 -9.85 13.61
C CYS A 299 20.93 -11.32 13.69
N SER A 300 20.70 -11.99 14.82
CA SER A 300 21.07 -13.39 15.03
C SER A 300 20.38 -14.34 14.04
N ILE A 301 19.11 -14.08 13.73
CA ILE A 301 18.32 -14.92 12.81
C ILE A 301 18.74 -14.68 11.36
N ILE A 302 18.87 -13.41 10.93
CA ILE A 302 19.32 -13.05 9.58
C ILE A 302 20.74 -13.59 9.32
N ALA A 303 21.65 -13.47 10.29
CA ALA A 303 23.01 -14.01 10.17
C ALA A 303 23.06 -15.55 10.05
N LYS A 304 22.07 -16.26 10.60
CA LYS A 304 21.96 -17.73 10.48
C LYS A 304 21.27 -18.18 9.19
N HIS A 305 20.56 -17.27 8.51
CA HIS A 305 19.76 -17.62 7.35
C HIS A 305 20.58 -17.55 6.05
N THR A 306 21.15 -18.69 5.65
CA THR A 306 22.09 -18.80 4.51
C THR A 306 21.60 -18.14 3.22
N SER A 307 20.38 -18.43 2.77
CA SER A 307 19.87 -17.90 1.49
C SER A 307 19.77 -16.37 1.48
N MET A 308 19.16 -15.77 2.52
CA MET A 308 19.10 -14.32 2.71
C MET A 308 20.50 -13.68 2.67
N ARG A 309 21.47 -14.25 3.39
CA ARG A 309 22.86 -13.78 3.36
C ARG A 309 23.45 -13.83 1.96
N GLU A 310 23.38 -14.96 1.28
CA GLU A 310 23.94 -15.12 -0.07
C GLU A 310 23.34 -14.10 -1.05
N LYS A 311 22.03 -13.80 -0.92
CA LYS A 311 21.37 -12.77 -1.74
C LYS A 311 21.86 -11.37 -1.42
N MET A 312 21.94 -10.99 -0.14
CA MET A 312 22.48 -9.69 0.26
C MET A 312 23.91 -9.50 -0.25
N ILE A 313 24.76 -10.52 -0.13
CA ILE A 313 26.12 -10.50 -0.68
C ILE A 313 26.09 -10.35 -2.19
N GLY A 314 25.25 -11.12 -2.89
CA GLY A 314 25.08 -11.03 -4.33
C GLY A 314 24.74 -9.62 -4.80
N PHE A 315 23.73 -8.99 -4.19
CA PHE A 315 23.34 -7.61 -4.50
C PHE A 315 24.45 -6.61 -4.20
N PHE A 316 25.14 -6.76 -3.07
CA PHE A 316 26.27 -5.91 -2.73
C PHE A 316 27.35 -5.97 -3.82
N MET A 317 27.71 -7.17 -4.26
CA MET A 317 28.77 -7.38 -5.27
C MET A 317 28.40 -6.85 -6.66
N LEU A 318 27.11 -6.65 -6.93
CA LEU A 318 26.60 -6.01 -8.14
C LEU A 318 26.48 -4.48 -8.00
N GLY A 319 26.79 -3.91 -6.83
CA GLY A 319 26.64 -2.48 -6.55
C GLY A 319 25.17 -2.04 -6.37
N HIS A 320 24.27 -2.97 -6.09
CA HIS A 320 22.85 -2.67 -5.90
C HIS A 320 22.54 -2.40 -4.42
N HIS A 321 21.76 -1.34 -4.15
CA HIS A 321 21.26 -0.99 -2.81
C HIS A 321 22.37 -0.85 -1.75
N THR A 322 23.56 -0.40 -2.16
CA THR A 322 24.77 -0.42 -1.35
C THR A 322 24.61 0.29 0.00
N GLY A 323 23.98 1.47 0.04
CA GLY A 323 23.71 2.19 1.31
C GLY A 323 22.84 1.39 2.30
N LEU A 324 21.78 0.74 1.84
CA LEU A 324 20.91 -0.08 2.71
C LEU A 324 21.65 -1.32 3.23
N LEU A 325 22.43 -1.97 2.37
CA LEU A 325 23.19 -3.15 2.76
C LEU A 325 24.29 -2.79 3.77
N ILE A 326 24.97 -1.65 3.62
CA ILE A 326 25.94 -1.16 4.62
C ILE A 326 25.28 -1.05 6.00
N GLN A 327 24.11 -0.41 6.09
CA GLN A 327 23.39 -0.26 7.36
C GLN A 327 22.99 -1.61 7.97
N ILE A 328 22.51 -2.56 7.15
CA ILE A 328 22.22 -3.93 7.59
C ILE A 328 23.47 -4.60 8.17
N TYR A 329 24.62 -4.50 7.49
CA TYR A 329 25.87 -5.09 7.96
C TYR A 329 26.41 -4.41 9.22
N GLN A 330 26.25 -3.09 9.36
CA GLN A 330 26.59 -2.35 10.58
C GLN A 330 25.78 -2.87 11.79
N ASN A 331 24.47 -3.09 11.62
CA ASN A 331 23.64 -3.69 12.66
C ASN A 331 24.13 -5.09 13.05
N LEU A 332 24.42 -5.94 12.06
CA LEU A 332 24.92 -7.30 12.29
C LEU A 332 26.26 -7.31 13.05
N LEU A 333 27.12 -6.35 12.77
CA LEU A 333 28.38 -6.15 13.47
C LEU A 333 28.20 -5.62 14.89
N PHE A 334 27.37 -4.60 15.08
CA PHE A 334 27.07 -4.05 16.40
C PHE A 334 26.59 -5.14 17.37
N TYR A 335 25.77 -6.08 16.89
CA TYR A 335 25.27 -7.21 17.67
C TYR A 335 26.17 -8.47 17.64
N GLY A 336 27.41 -8.36 17.16
CA GLY A 336 28.40 -9.44 17.21
C GLY A 336 28.04 -10.68 16.38
N GLN A 337 27.28 -10.51 15.30
CA GLN A 337 26.86 -11.61 14.43
C GLN A 337 27.77 -11.83 13.22
N MET A 338 28.83 -11.01 13.06
CA MET A 338 29.74 -11.08 11.92
C MET A 338 30.52 -12.38 11.80
N GLU A 339 30.91 -13.01 12.91
CA GLU A 339 31.59 -14.33 12.87
C GLU A 339 30.72 -15.42 12.22
N ARG A 340 29.41 -15.21 12.18
CA ARG A 340 28.46 -16.11 11.52
C ARG A 340 28.26 -15.75 10.05
N ILE A 341 28.58 -14.53 9.64
CA ILE A 341 28.56 -14.12 8.24
C ILE A 341 29.84 -14.65 7.59
N ASP A 342 29.64 -15.70 6.80
CA ASP A 342 30.61 -16.40 5.96
C ASP A 342 32.04 -15.79 5.85
N PRO A 343 33.11 -16.55 6.12
CA PRO A 343 34.49 -16.16 5.77
C PRO A 343 34.66 -15.72 4.30
N ALA A 344 33.79 -16.18 3.39
CA ALA A 344 33.71 -15.71 2.00
C ALA A 344 33.24 -14.25 1.85
N PHE A 345 32.45 -13.73 2.81
CA PHE A 345 32.11 -12.30 2.89
C PHE A 345 33.31 -11.49 3.34
N VAL A 346 33.98 -11.96 4.38
CA VAL A 346 35.19 -11.35 4.97
C VAL A 346 36.32 -11.23 3.93
N THR A 347 36.47 -12.22 3.05
CA THR A 347 37.41 -12.18 1.91
C THR A 347 36.94 -11.28 0.75
N LYS A 348 35.65 -10.95 0.67
CA LYS A 348 35.06 -10.01 -0.30
C LYS A 348 34.90 -8.58 0.24
N CYS A 349 35.20 -8.34 1.53
CA CYS A 349 35.04 -7.05 2.20
C CYS A 349 35.76 -5.89 1.49
N GLY A 350 36.93 -6.13 0.90
CA GLY A 350 37.59 -5.06 0.14
C GLY A 350 36.86 -4.70 -1.16
N LYS A 351 36.19 -5.65 -1.83
CA LYS A 351 35.44 -5.40 -3.07
C LYS A 351 34.12 -4.72 -2.75
N ILE A 352 33.54 -5.08 -1.62
CA ILE A 352 32.42 -4.38 -0.99
C ILE A 352 32.83 -2.92 -0.67
N CYS A 353 34.01 -2.70 -0.09
CA CYS A 353 34.54 -1.36 0.16
C CYS A 353 34.73 -0.55 -1.13
N GLN A 354 35.38 -1.15 -2.12
CA GLN A 354 35.59 -0.55 -3.43
C GLN A 354 34.26 -0.16 -4.09
N LEU A 355 33.26 -1.03 -4.06
CA LEU A 355 31.92 -0.75 -4.62
C LEU A 355 31.18 0.33 -3.83
N ALA A 356 31.27 0.35 -2.50
CA ALA A 356 30.68 1.40 -1.68
C ALA A 356 31.31 2.78 -1.94
N LEU A 357 32.63 2.82 -2.08
CA LEU A 357 33.36 4.04 -2.39
C LEU A 357 33.15 4.54 -3.83
N LEU A 358 32.87 3.63 -4.78
CA LEU A 358 32.63 3.95 -6.19
C LEU A 358 31.19 4.38 -6.49
N HIS A 359 30.20 3.85 -5.76
CA HIS A 359 28.79 4.02 -6.13
C HIS A 359 28.01 5.01 -5.25
N ASP A 360 28.49 5.37 -4.05
CA ASP A 360 27.72 6.22 -3.14
C ASP A 360 28.61 7.10 -2.25
N GLU A 361 28.84 8.36 -2.64
CA GLU A 361 29.71 9.28 -1.91
C GLU A 361 29.19 9.61 -0.50
N GLU A 362 27.87 9.53 -0.28
CA GLU A 362 27.20 9.83 0.99
C GLU A 362 27.55 8.80 2.06
N TYR A 363 27.61 7.52 1.70
CA TYR A 363 27.89 6.40 2.62
C TYR A 363 29.35 5.95 2.60
N ALA A 364 30.23 6.67 1.92
CA ALA A 364 31.65 6.32 1.82
C ALA A 364 32.35 6.23 3.19
N ASN A 365 32.06 7.14 4.12
CA ASN A 365 32.64 7.13 5.47
C ASN A 365 32.12 5.94 6.29
N ASP A 366 30.83 5.63 6.17
CA ASP A 366 30.20 4.49 6.83
C ASP A 366 30.71 3.15 6.31
N ALA A 367 30.99 3.08 5.00
CA ALA A 367 31.62 1.93 4.36
C ALA A 367 33.06 1.73 4.85
N VAL A 368 33.85 2.81 4.96
CA VAL A 368 35.22 2.76 5.52
C VAL A 368 35.18 2.32 6.97
N ASN A 369 34.25 2.85 7.79
CA ASN A 369 34.10 2.46 9.18
C ASN A 369 33.70 0.98 9.35
N LEU A 370 32.72 0.52 8.56
CA LEU A 370 32.34 -0.89 8.52
C LEU A 370 33.54 -1.76 8.14
N VAL A 371 34.30 -1.37 7.12
CA VAL A 371 35.48 -2.10 6.67
C VAL A 371 36.54 -2.12 7.75
N ASN A 372 36.89 -0.99 8.37
CA ASN A 372 37.84 -0.93 9.49
C ASN A 372 37.44 -1.93 10.58
N GLN A 373 36.17 -1.96 10.96
CA GLN A 373 35.68 -2.90 11.97
C GLN A 373 35.73 -4.37 11.51
N LEU A 374 35.57 -4.64 10.21
CA LEU A 374 35.73 -5.98 9.61
C LEU A 374 37.19 -6.39 9.40
N CYS A 375 38.10 -5.43 9.18
CA CYS A 375 39.54 -5.64 9.02
C CYS A 375 40.15 -6.24 10.29
N PHE A 376 39.64 -5.92 11.48
CA PHE A 376 40.19 -6.43 12.73
C PHE A 376 39.78 -7.88 13.05
N ALA A 377 38.97 -8.53 12.18
CA ALA A 377 38.84 -9.98 12.19
C ALA A 377 40.04 -10.63 11.48
N PRO A 378 40.70 -11.67 12.05
CA PRO A 378 41.93 -12.27 11.51
C PRO A 378 41.88 -12.68 10.02
N ASP A 379 40.70 -13.06 9.52
CA ASP A 379 40.50 -13.46 8.12
C ASP A 379 40.19 -12.27 7.18
N GLY A 380 39.77 -11.12 7.72
CA GLY A 380 39.47 -9.89 6.96
C GLY A 380 40.72 -9.26 6.36
N LEU A 381 41.80 -9.26 7.13
CA LEU A 381 43.13 -8.79 6.69
C LEU A 381 43.67 -9.57 5.49
N LYS A 382 43.40 -10.87 5.38
CA LYS A 382 43.86 -11.68 4.23
C LYS A 382 43.15 -11.31 2.94
N GLY A 383 41.87 -10.92 3.00
CA GLY A 383 41.10 -10.49 1.83
C GLY A 383 41.55 -9.15 1.27
N LEU A 384 41.81 -8.18 2.15
CA LEU A 384 42.16 -6.81 1.78
C LEU A 384 43.56 -6.67 1.18
N LYS A 385 44.52 -7.51 1.63
CA LYS A 385 45.88 -7.54 1.10
C LYS A 385 45.98 -7.90 -0.37
N ASN A 386 44.99 -8.62 -0.90
CA ASN A 386 45.01 -9.13 -2.28
C ASN A 386 44.19 -8.26 -3.24
N MET A 387 43.78 -7.06 -2.82
CA MET A 387 42.98 -6.18 -3.66
C MET A 387 43.79 -5.08 -4.33
N ASP A 388 43.38 -4.79 -5.56
CA ASP A 388 43.86 -3.66 -6.33
C ASP A 388 43.03 -2.43 -5.97
N TRP A 389 43.65 -1.51 -5.23
CA TRP A 389 43.03 -0.27 -4.75
C TRP A 389 43.20 0.89 -5.74
N SER A 390 43.83 0.65 -6.90
CA SER A 390 44.15 1.69 -7.88
C SER A 390 42.92 2.43 -8.44
N ASP A 391 41.76 1.78 -8.45
CA ASP A 391 40.48 2.36 -8.90
C ASP A 391 39.74 3.19 -7.82
N VAL A 392 40.22 3.20 -6.57
CA VAL A 392 39.57 3.90 -5.44
C VAL A 392 40.39 5.14 -5.09
N ALA A 393 40.11 6.27 -5.78
CA ALA A 393 40.79 7.55 -5.56
C ALA A 393 40.89 7.94 -4.08
N ASP A 394 41.96 8.67 -3.68
CA ASP A 394 42.35 9.28 -2.38
C ASP A 394 41.89 8.64 -1.04
N ARG A 395 40.63 8.26 -0.92
CA ARG A 395 40.00 7.52 0.19
C ARG A 395 40.55 6.08 0.33
N GLY A 396 40.94 5.42 -0.76
CA GLY A 396 41.61 4.11 -0.72
C GLY A 396 42.93 4.10 0.06
N ARG A 397 43.65 5.25 0.07
CA ARG A 397 44.91 5.41 0.81
C ARG A 397 44.74 5.35 2.33
N GLY A 398 43.56 5.73 2.85
CA GLY A 398 43.24 5.61 4.28
C GLY A 398 43.15 4.15 4.74
N ILE A 399 42.67 3.27 3.86
CA ILE A 399 42.57 1.83 4.11
C ILE A 399 43.95 1.17 3.94
N GLU A 400 44.72 1.55 2.92
CA GLU A 400 46.12 1.12 2.77
C GLU A 400 46.94 1.44 4.02
N PHE A 401 46.75 2.63 4.60
CA PHE A 401 47.41 3.04 5.84
C PHE A 401 47.02 2.17 7.04
N VAL A 402 45.74 1.79 7.18
CA VAL A 402 45.27 0.89 8.24
C VAL A 402 45.89 -0.50 8.07
N ILE A 403 45.90 -1.05 6.85
CA ILE A 403 46.50 -2.35 6.53
C ILE A 403 48.00 -2.35 6.86
N ASP A 404 48.73 -1.31 6.45
CA ASP A 404 50.18 -1.17 6.72
C ASP A 404 50.47 -1.04 8.23
N LYS A 405 49.63 -0.34 8.99
CA LYS A 405 49.75 -0.27 10.46
C LYS A 405 49.49 -1.61 11.16
N VAL A 406 48.51 -2.38 10.70
CA VAL A 406 48.22 -3.72 11.24
C VAL A 406 49.37 -4.68 10.93
N ASP A 407 49.93 -4.64 9.72
CA ASP A 407 51.08 -5.48 9.33
C ASP A 407 52.35 -5.21 10.12
N ARG A 408 52.51 -3.97 10.59
CA ARG A 408 53.60 -3.58 11.48
C ARG A 408 53.34 -3.93 12.95
N GLY A 409 52.20 -4.55 13.28
CA GLY A 409 51.80 -4.88 14.65
C GLY A 409 51.58 -3.66 15.54
N SER A 410 51.27 -2.50 14.94
CA SER A 410 51.33 -1.19 15.59
C SER A 410 49.97 -0.59 15.98
N VAL A 411 48.89 -1.36 15.83
CA VAL A 411 47.54 -0.91 16.19
C VAL A 411 47.17 -1.40 17.58
N SER A 412 46.94 -0.48 18.51
CA SER A 412 46.26 -0.75 19.78
C SER A 412 44.76 -0.52 19.62
N THR A 413 43.93 -1.18 20.42
CA THR A 413 42.47 -0.98 20.44
C THR A 413 42.05 0.46 20.79
N SER A 414 42.97 1.29 21.29
CA SER A 414 42.77 2.71 21.55
C SER A 414 43.07 3.64 20.37
N ASP A 415 43.59 3.12 19.25
CA ASP A 415 43.85 3.88 18.02
C ASP A 415 42.64 3.93 17.06
N VAL A 416 41.51 3.33 17.46
CA VAL A 416 40.25 3.21 16.71
C VAL A 416 39.44 4.49 16.75
#